data_AF-A0A7Y2LUA4-F1
#
_entry.id   AF-A0A7Y2LUA4-F1
#
_cell.length_a   1.000
_cell.length_b   1.000
_cell.length_c   1.000
_cell.angle_alpha   90.00
_cell.angle_beta   90.00
_cell.angle_gamma   90.00
#
_symmetry.space_group_name_H-M   'P 1'
#
loop_
_entity.id
_entity.type
_entity.pdbx_description
1 polymer ?
#
loop_
_entity_poly.entity_id
_entity_poly.type
_entity_poly.pdbx_seq_one_letter_code
_entity_poly.pdbx_strand_id
1 'polypeptide(L)'
;MLDNKMRKILIFILIFIIYFFYSSYMLKKDVEESILAIDKVKVCGKYLGIKSVPGPTRGGSTDYISFKNDDGSVSNFLHIPRYQDKLFDLNQIYANDRICYYYSLKYTIENNNYFVSQIDILKN
;
A
#
# COMPACT_ATOMS: atom_id res chain seq x y z
N MET A 1 -7.54 45.26 -5.59
CA MET A 1 -7.43 44.59 -6.90
C MET A 1 -6.28 43.60 -6.78
N LEU A 2 -6.55 42.29 -6.77
CA LEU A 2 -5.46 41.31 -6.63
C LEU A 2 -4.58 41.37 -7.89
N ASP A 3 -3.28 41.56 -7.72
CA ASP A 3 -2.31 41.51 -8.82
C ASP A 3 -2.53 40.23 -9.65
N ASN A 4 -2.52 40.34 -10.98
CA ASN A 4 -2.76 39.25 -11.91
C ASN A 4 -1.78 38.06 -11.66
N LYS A 5 -0.58 38.35 -11.14
CA LYS A 5 0.39 37.34 -10.70
C LYS A 5 -0.08 36.59 -9.45
N MET A 6 -0.57 37.29 -8.43
CA MET A 6 -1.13 36.71 -7.20
C MET A 6 -2.37 35.85 -7.49
N ARG A 7 -3.20 36.28 -8.45
CA ARG A 7 -4.40 35.55 -8.86
C ARG A 7 -4.07 34.20 -9.51
N LYS A 8 -3.04 34.16 -10.36
CA LYS A 8 -2.53 32.91 -10.96
C LYS A 8 -1.98 31.95 -9.91
N ILE A 9 -1.18 32.46 -8.96
CA ILE A 9 -0.62 31.64 -7.87
C ILE A 9 -1.75 30.99 -7.05
N LEU A 10 -2.79 31.75 -6.68
CA LEU A 10 -3.94 31.22 -5.96
C LEU A 10 -4.67 30.11 -6.72
N ILE A 11 -4.86 30.28 -8.03
CA ILE A 11 -5.48 29.24 -8.87
C ILE A 11 -4.63 27.97 -8.89
N PHE A 12 -3.31 28.10 -9.03
CA PHE A 12 -2.41 26.94 -8.99
C PHE A 12 -2.45 26.22 -7.64
N ILE A 13 -2.44 26.96 -6.54
CA ILE A 13 -2.57 26.39 -5.19
C ILE A 13 -3.90 25.65 -5.06
N LEU A 14 -4.99 26.24 -5.54
CA LEU A 14 -6.32 25.63 -5.46
C LEU A 14 -6.41 24.34 -6.29
N ILE A 15 -5.85 24.31 -7.50
CA ILE A 15 -5.74 23.10 -8.33
C ILE A 15 -4.91 22.03 -7.62
N PHE A 16 -3.77 22.43 -7.02
CA PHE A 16 -2.91 21.49 -6.30
C PHE A 16 -3.62 20.87 -5.09
N ILE A 17 -4.38 21.68 -4.34
CA ILE A 17 -5.18 21.21 -3.20
C ILE A 17 -6.27 20.24 -3.67
N ILE A 18 -7.01 20.58 -4.74
CA ILE A 18 -8.04 19.69 -5.30
C ILE A 18 -7.43 18.37 -5.75
N TYR A 19 -6.30 18.42 -6.45
CA TYR A 19 -5.57 17.22 -6.88
C TYR A 19 -5.16 16.36 -5.69
N PHE A 20 -4.62 16.97 -4.63
CA PHE A 20 -4.22 16.24 -3.43
C PHE A 20 -5.39 15.51 -2.75
N PHE A 21 -6.55 16.18 -2.62
CA PHE A 21 -7.75 15.56 -2.07
C PHE A 21 -8.29 14.45 -2.98
N TYR A 22 -8.29 14.66 -4.29
CA TYR A 22 -8.73 13.66 -5.26
C TYR A 22 -7.85 12.41 -5.22
N SER A 23 -6.52 12.55 -5.26
CA SER A 23 -5.59 11.42 -5.16
C SER A 23 -5.74 10.67 -3.85
N SER A 24 -5.90 11.39 -2.73
CA SER A 24 -6.13 10.77 -1.41
C SER A 24 -7.44 9.99 -1.36
N TYR A 25 -8.50 10.51 -2.00
CA TYR A 25 -9.80 9.84 -2.11
C TYR A 25 -9.73 8.59 -2.97
N MET A 26 -9.07 8.67 -4.14
CA MET A 26 -8.90 7.52 -5.03
C MET A 26 -8.11 6.40 -4.34
N LEU A 27 -7.00 6.71 -3.68
CA LEU A 27 -6.23 5.72 -2.91
C LEU A 27 -7.09 5.04 -1.85
N LYS A 28 -7.87 5.80 -1.09
CA LYS A 28 -8.77 5.25 -0.08
C LYS A 28 -9.77 4.28 -0.71
N LYS A 29 -10.39 4.70 -1.83
CA LYS A 29 -11.36 3.89 -2.57
C LYS A 29 -10.75 2.59 -3.08
N ASP A 30 -9.57 2.65 -3.71
CA ASP A 30 -8.90 1.47 -4.26
C ASP A 30 -8.51 0.46 -3.16
N VAL A 31 -8.10 0.97 -1.99
CA VAL A 31 -7.85 0.13 -0.80
C VAL A 31 -9.13 -0.54 -0.32
N GLU A 32 -10.22 0.21 -0.15
CA GLU A 32 -11.51 -0.34 0.29
C GLU A 32 -12.05 -1.38 -0.69
N GLU A 33 -11.96 -1.12 -2.00
CA GLU A 33 -12.36 -2.07 -3.04
C GLU A 33 -11.46 -3.31 -3.06
N SER A 34 -10.14 -3.16 -2.85
CA SER A 34 -9.22 -4.30 -2.72
C SER A 34 -9.54 -5.18 -1.52
N ILE A 35 -10.02 -4.60 -0.41
CA ILE A 35 -10.42 -5.35 0.79
C ILE A 35 -11.71 -6.13 0.55
N LEU A 36 -12.65 -5.57 -0.21
CA LEU A 36 -13.94 -6.20 -0.51
C LEU A 36 -13.93 -7.07 -1.77
N ALA A 37 -12.80 -7.11 -2.48
CA ALA A 37 -12.62 -7.85 -3.71
C ALA A 37 -12.96 -9.34 -3.56
N ILE A 38 -13.72 -9.87 -4.52
CA ILE A 38 -14.09 -11.30 -4.58
C ILE A 38 -13.00 -12.09 -5.31
N ASP A 39 -12.23 -11.43 -6.20
CA ASP A 39 -11.17 -12.00 -7.03
C ASP A 39 -9.80 -12.02 -6.33
N LYS A 40 -9.79 -12.15 -4.99
CA LYS A 40 -8.54 -12.19 -4.22
C LYS A 40 -7.74 -13.45 -4.56
N VAL A 41 -6.48 -13.23 -4.90
CA VAL A 41 -5.47 -14.28 -5.03
C VAL A 41 -4.94 -14.58 -3.63
N LYS A 42 -4.99 -15.85 -3.25
CA LYS A 42 -4.34 -16.36 -2.03
C LYS A 42 -2.95 -16.88 -2.39
N VAL A 43 -1.94 -16.40 -1.69
CA VAL A 43 -0.56 -16.93 -1.80
C VAL A 43 -0.06 -17.25 -0.39
N CYS A 44 0.62 -18.38 -0.26
CA CYS A 44 1.18 -18.82 1.02
C CYS A 44 2.70 -18.90 0.95
N GLY A 45 3.33 -18.71 2.10
CA GLY A 45 4.77 -18.66 2.21
C GLY A 45 5.23 -18.29 3.60
N LYS A 46 6.43 -17.73 3.69
CA LYS A 46 7.03 -17.21 4.92
C LYS A 46 7.06 -15.70 4.92
N TYR A 47 6.68 -15.10 6.04
CA TYR A 47 6.87 -13.67 6.26
C TYR A 47 8.36 -13.36 6.40
N LEU A 48 8.86 -12.35 5.67
CA LEU A 48 10.27 -11.93 5.72
C LEU A 48 10.49 -10.63 6.50
N GLY A 49 9.43 -9.95 6.91
CA GLY A 49 9.52 -8.64 7.56
C GLY A 49 9.14 -7.47 6.63
N ILE A 50 9.25 -6.27 7.20
CA ILE A 50 9.15 -5.01 6.48
C ILE A 50 10.57 -4.58 6.06
N LYS A 51 10.74 -4.22 4.79
CA LYS A 51 11.99 -3.68 4.25
C LYS A 51 11.79 -2.26 3.76
N SER A 52 12.58 -1.34 4.31
CA SER A 52 12.65 0.03 3.85
C SER A 52 13.62 0.14 2.67
N VAL A 53 13.12 0.60 1.53
CA VAL A 53 13.93 0.93 0.36
C VAL A 53 14.10 2.45 0.32
N PRO A 54 15.30 2.98 0.08
CA PRO A 54 15.48 4.42 -0.12
C PRO A 54 14.61 4.87 -1.29
N GLY A 55 13.71 5.82 -1.05
CA GLY A 55 12.93 6.42 -2.13
C GLY A 55 13.81 7.31 -3.01
N PRO A 56 13.26 7.86 -4.11
CA PRO A 56 13.95 8.90 -4.87
C PRO A 56 14.35 10.02 -3.91
N THR A 57 15.52 10.63 -4.15
CA THR A 57 16.36 11.49 -3.29
C THR A 57 15.69 12.56 -2.37
N ARG A 58 14.37 12.75 -2.46
CA ARG A 58 13.56 13.72 -1.68
C ARG A 58 12.26 13.15 -1.09
N GLY A 59 11.91 11.87 -1.34
CA GLY A 59 10.62 11.28 -0.98
C GLY A 59 10.57 10.50 0.35
N GLY A 60 11.70 10.35 1.04
CA GLY A 60 11.81 9.44 2.19
C GLY A 60 11.96 7.97 1.79
N SER A 61 12.13 7.07 2.75
CA SER A 61 12.12 5.63 2.48
C SER A 61 10.71 5.14 2.17
N THR A 62 10.61 4.12 1.32
CA THR A 62 9.37 3.39 1.04
C THR A 62 9.45 2.02 1.67
N ASP A 63 8.48 1.68 2.52
CA ASP A 63 8.44 0.42 3.23
C ASP A 63 7.66 -0.63 2.44
N TYR A 64 8.19 -1.84 2.38
CA TYR A 64 7.55 -2.98 1.72
C TYR A 64 7.39 -4.14 2.68
N ILE A 65 6.21 -4.76 2.69
CA ILE A 65 5.99 -6.06 3.32
C ILE A 65 6.49 -7.14 2.37
N SER A 66 7.45 -7.95 2.82
CA SER A 66 8.09 -8.98 2.01
C SER A 66 7.65 -10.39 2.44
N PHE A 67 7.41 -11.25 1.44
CA PHE A 67 7.07 -12.65 1.63
C PHE A 67 7.94 -13.54 0.75
N LYS A 68 8.39 -14.68 1.28
CA LYS A 68 8.98 -15.77 0.48
C LYS A 68 7.89 -16.79 0.21
N ASN A 69 7.47 -16.91 -1.04
CA ASN A 69 6.40 -17.81 -1.45
C ASN A 69 6.87 -19.28 -1.41
N ASP A 70 5.91 -20.19 -1.37
CA ASP A 70 6.17 -21.64 -1.37
C ASP A 70 6.92 -22.11 -2.64
N ASP A 71 6.81 -21.39 -3.76
CA ASP A 71 7.58 -21.63 -5.00
C ASP A 71 9.02 -21.09 -4.96
N GLY A 72 9.42 -20.45 -3.85
CA GLY A 72 10.73 -19.85 -3.64
C GLY A 72 10.88 -18.40 -4.11
N SER A 73 9.89 -17.85 -4.82
CA SER A 73 9.88 -16.45 -5.25
C SER A 73 9.68 -15.49 -4.07
N VAL A 74 10.05 -14.21 -4.25
CA VAL A 74 9.83 -13.16 -3.24
C VAL A 74 8.83 -12.16 -3.77
N SER A 75 7.73 -11.97 -3.03
CA SER A 75 6.76 -10.91 -3.31
C SER A 75 6.96 -9.75 -2.34
N ASN A 76 6.92 -8.54 -2.86
CA ASN A 76 7.01 -7.30 -2.08
C ASN A 76 5.76 -6.47 -2.34
N PHE A 77 5.10 -6.05 -1.27
CA PHE A 77 3.91 -5.22 -1.35
C PHE A 77 4.16 -3.93 -0.59
N LEU A 78 3.71 -2.80 -1.14
CA LEU A 78 3.84 -1.53 -0.46
C LEU A 78 3.18 -1.60 0.92
N HIS A 79 3.92 -1.21 1.96
CA HIS A 79 3.38 -1.09 3.30
C HIS A 79 2.68 0.26 3.44
N ILE A 80 1.37 0.23 3.68
CA ILE A 80 0.59 1.45 3.97
C ILE A 80 -0.02 1.30 5.37
N PRO A 81 0.73 1.69 6.42
CA PRO A 81 0.34 1.46 7.82
C PRO A 81 -1.07 1.94 8.15
N ARG A 82 -1.44 3.13 7.66
CA ARG A 82 -2.75 3.77 7.90
C ARG A 82 -3.94 2.84 7.59
N TYR A 83 -3.80 1.95 6.61
CA TYR A 83 -4.84 1.01 6.21
C TYR A 83 -4.57 -0.41 6.71
N GLN A 84 -3.34 -0.91 6.58
CA GLN A 84 -3.00 -2.30 6.88
C GLN A 84 -3.01 -2.62 8.37
N ASP A 85 -2.57 -1.70 9.23
CA ASP A 85 -2.52 -1.90 10.68
C ASP A 85 -3.92 -2.06 11.30
N LYS A 86 -4.98 -1.73 10.55
CA LYS A 86 -6.38 -1.96 10.93
C LYS A 86 -6.90 -3.33 10.50
N LEU A 87 -6.25 -3.96 9.53
CA LEU A 87 -6.68 -5.23 8.94
C LEU A 87 -5.99 -6.42 9.61
N PHE A 88 -4.71 -6.26 9.96
CA PHE A 88 -3.91 -7.29 10.61
C PHE A 88 -2.82 -6.64 11.45
N ASP A 89 -2.45 -7.32 12.55
CA ASP A 89 -1.40 -6.86 13.45
C ASP A 89 -0.06 -7.48 13.05
N LEU A 90 0.78 -6.70 12.37
CA LEU A 90 2.12 -7.14 11.97
C LEU A 90 3.02 -7.49 13.17
N ASN A 91 2.72 -6.99 14.38
CA ASN A 91 3.49 -7.35 15.58
C ASN A 91 3.23 -8.79 16.05
N GLN A 92 2.16 -9.42 15.56
CA GLN A 92 1.86 -10.82 15.87
C GLN A 92 2.49 -11.80 14.87
N ILE A 93 3.17 -11.28 13.85
CA ILE A 93 3.79 -12.06 12.78
C ILE A 93 5.31 -11.92 12.90
N TYR A 94 5.97 -13.02 13.20
CA TYR A 94 7.42 -13.07 13.31
C TYR A 94 8.06 -13.45 11.98
N ALA A 95 9.31 -13.02 11.78
CA ALA A 95 10.07 -13.44 10.61
C ALA A 95 10.16 -14.97 10.55
N ASN A 96 9.88 -15.53 9.38
CA ASN A 96 9.73 -16.95 9.07
C ASN A 96 8.41 -17.62 9.48
N ASP A 97 7.47 -16.90 10.09
CA ASP A 97 6.13 -17.42 10.30
C ASP A 97 5.52 -17.81 8.95
N ARG A 98 4.90 -19.00 8.93
CA ARG A 98 4.16 -19.44 7.77
C ARG A 98 2.82 -18.71 7.76
N ILE A 99 2.53 -18.05 6.66
CA ILE A 99 1.31 -17.26 6.50
C ILE A 99 0.69 -17.49 5.12
N CYS A 100 -0.56 -17.12 4.97
CA CYS A 100 -1.16 -16.86 3.67
C CYS A 100 -1.63 -15.42 3.61
N TYR A 101 -1.35 -14.74 2.51
CA TYR A 101 -1.77 -13.37 2.29
C TYR A 101 -2.65 -13.27 1.04
N TYR A 102 -3.48 -12.23 1.01
CA TYR A 102 -4.50 -12.05 -0.03
C TYR A 102 -4.41 -10.67 -0.66
N TYR A 103 -4.41 -10.62 -1.99
CA TYR A 103 -4.43 -9.38 -2.77
C TYR A 103 -5.30 -9.55 -4.02
N SER A 104 -5.83 -8.46 -4.57
CA SER A 104 -6.57 -8.48 -5.84
C SER A 104 -5.66 -7.95 -6.96
N LEU A 105 -5.70 -8.61 -8.13
CA LEU A 105 -4.96 -8.17 -9.32
C LEU A 105 -5.63 -6.97 -10.00
N LYS A 106 -6.90 -6.71 -9.70
CA LYS A 106 -7.67 -5.62 -10.30
C LYS A 106 -7.39 -4.28 -9.64
N TYR A 107 -7.18 -4.28 -8.33
CA TYR A 107 -7.00 -3.08 -7.53
C TYR A 107 -5.52 -2.90 -7.20
N THR A 108 -4.91 -1.93 -7.86
CA THR A 108 -3.53 -1.52 -7.59
C THR A 108 -3.51 -0.18 -6.88
N ILE A 109 -2.50 0.00 -6.05
CA ILE A 109 -2.15 1.21 -5.33
C ILE A 109 -0.81 1.70 -5.87
N GLU A 110 -0.64 3.02 -5.99
CA GLU A 110 0.61 3.73 -6.33
C GLU A 110 1.69 2.93 -7.09
N ASN A 111 1.93 3.26 -8.36
CA ASN A 111 2.91 2.60 -9.24
C ASN A 111 2.62 1.10 -9.50
N ASN A 112 1.34 0.75 -9.66
CA ASN A 112 0.88 -0.61 -9.95
C ASN A 112 1.29 -1.65 -8.88
N ASN A 113 1.51 -1.22 -7.64
CA ASN A 113 1.73 -2.14 -6.54
C ASN A 113 0.38 -2.72 -6.10
N TYR A 114 0.35 -3.98 -5.74
CA TYR A 114 -0.85 -4.58 -5.17
C TYR A 114 -0.95 -4.28 -3.67
N PHE A 115 -2.17 -4.33 -3.14
CA PHE A 115 -2.43 -4.14 -1.72
C PHE A 115 -2.72 -5.48 -1.03
N VAL A 116 -1.98 -5.79 0.04
CA VAL A 116 -2.31 -6.94 0.89
C VAL A 116 -3.52 -6.57 1.75
N SER A 117 -4.62 -7.26 1.49
CA SER A 117 -5.92 -7.02 2.11
C SER A 117 -6.20 -7.89 3.36
N GLN A 118 -5.45 -8.99 3.51
CA GLN A 118 -5.62 -9.93 4.61
C GLN A 118 -4.35 -10.77 4.76
N ILE A 119 -4.03 -11.15 6.00
CA ILE A 119 -3.00 -12.13 6.33
C ILE A 119 -3.58 -13.13 7.33
N ASP A 120 -3.45 -14.42 7.01
CA ASP A 120 -3.77 -15.53 7.90
C ASP A 120 -2.47 -16.15 8.40
N ILE A 121 -2.28 -16.20 9.72
CA ILE A 121 -1.11 -16.84 10.33
C ILE A 121 -1.40 -18.34 10.48
N LEU A 122 -0.58 -19.17 9.84
CA LEU A 122 -0.66 -20.62 9.97
C LEU A 122 0.20 -21.05 11.16
N LYS A 123 -0.32 -20.80 12.38
CA LYS A 123 0.31 -21.33 13.59
C LYS A 123 0.07 -22.84 13.64
N ASN A 124 1.15 -23.62 13.69
CA ASN A 124 1.12 -25.03 14.03
C ASN A 124 0.99 -25.20 15.54
#